data_AF-Q0J7B8-F1
#
_entry.id   AF-Q0J7B8-F1
#
_cell.length_a   1.000
_cell.length_b   1.000
_cell.length_c   1.000
_cell.angle_alpha   90.00
_cell.angle_beta   90.00
_cell.angle_gamma   90.00
#
_symmetry.space_group_name_H-M   'P 1'
#
loop_
_entity.id
_entity.type
_entity.pdbx_description
1 polymer ?
#
loop_
_entity_poly.entity_id
_entity_poly.type
_entity_poly.pdbx_seq_one_letter_code
_entity_poly.pdbx_strand_id
1 'polypeptide(L)'
;MAGDALRAADLPGRGRGLLAARSIREGEVILTEQPLLLYPASLASLPSFCSACFRSLSAAASPCPSCRAAGFCSPSCAAASHPRLHAMVAALVPPQMLPPGFSPDLTAALLSKDRTNSFSIMEPYRPEVPQPLRKARAYAVYPRASLLNHDCLPNACHFDYADRPGPGNTDIVVRALHDITEGREVCLSYFAANWQYKDRQQRLLEDYGFRCECERCQVESKWKQDDDSDGGDGDDTMEEEEEDGNGGEGGDDGMEQEEGDGGSDSDDDFPHSYFFVRYLCNHGECYGMLAPLPPLPNGEPSHVFECNVCGNLKNEDEIDAPDGGDSSMAD
;
A
#
# COMPACT_ATOMS: atom_id res chain seq x y z
N MET A 1 17.10 -20.08 -18.37
CA MET A 1 16.68 -19.47 -17.10
C MET A 1 16.77 -17.97 -17.31
N ALA A 2 15.64 -17.27 -17.35
CA ALA A 2 15.67 -15.81 -17.42
C ALA A 2 16.44 -15.29 -16.19
N GLY A 3 17.37 -14.36 -16.40
CA GLY A 3 18.14 -13.76 -15.30
C GLY A 3 17.23 -13.08 -14.28
N ASP A 4 17.80 -12.80 -13.09
CA ASP A 4 17.12 -12.04 -12.04
C ASP A 4 16.50 -10.76 -12.64
N ALA A 5 15.20 -10.54 -12.43
CA ALA A 5 14.47 -9.42 -13.02
C ALA A 5 14.90 -8.07 -12.42
N LEU A 6 15.50 -8.10 -11.22
CA LEU A 6 15.79 -6.93 -10.41
C LEU A 6 17.28 -6.88 -10.03
N ARG A 7 17.85 -5.68 -10.01
CA ARG A 7 19.19 -5.40 -9.47
C ARG A 7 19.13 -4.26 -8.47
N ALA A 8 19.88 -4.38 -7.36
CA ALA A 8 20.01 -3.30 -6.41
C ALA A 8 20.91 -2.18 -6.96
N ALA A 9 20.60 -0.93 -6.61
CA ALA A 9 21.42 0.23 -6.93
C ALA A 9 21.27 1.31 -5.84
N ASP A 10 22.30 2.15 -5.69
CA ASP A 10 22.18 3.43 -4.97
C ASP A 10 21.54 4.46 -5.90
N LEU A 11 20.48 5.09 -5.43
CA LEU A 11 19.66 6.04 -6.16
C LEU A 11 19.78 7.42 -5.49
N PRO A 12 20.26 8.44 -6.21
CA PRO A 12 20.42 9.79 -5.67
C PRO A 12 19.13 10.29 -5.01
N GLY A 13 19.22 10.74 -3.76
CA GLY A 13 18.08 11.25 -3.00
C GLY A 13 17.10 10.19 -2.46
N ARG A 14 17.20 8.93 -2.88
CA ARG A 14 16.26 7.84 -2.51
C ARG A 14 16.93 6.69 -1.76
N GLY A 15 18.24 6.75 -1.52
CA GLY A 15 18.96 5.68 -0.83
C GLY A 15 19.17 4.48 -1.75
N ARG A 16 18.94 3.26 -1.26
CA ARG A 16 19.04 2.04 -2.09
C ARG A 16 17.68 1.70 -2.66
N GLY A 17 17.65 1.28 -3.91
CA GLY A 17 16.44 0.84 -4.61
C GLY A 17 16.67 -0.41 -5.45
N LEU A 18 15.59 -0.93 -6.04
CA LEU A 18 15.65 -1.96 -7.07
C LEU A 18 15.34 -1.38 -8.45
N LEU A 19 16.21 -1.67 -9.40
CA LEU A 19 16.05 -1.34 -10.81
C LEU A 19 15.71 -2.62 -11.59
N ALA A 20 14.92 -2.47 -12.65
CA ALA A 20 14.71 -3.52 -13.62
C ALA A 20 16.06 -3.89 -14.28
N ALA A 21 16.50 -5.13 -14.14
CA ALA A 21 17.75 -5.63 -14.72
C ALA A 21 17.61 -6.03 -16.19
N ARG A 22 16.38 -6.04 -16.69
CA ARG A 22 15.94 -6.26 -18.07
C ARG A 22 14.56 -5.64 -18.25
N SER A 23 14.04 -5.62 -19.47
CA SER A 23 12.62 -5.34 -19.67
C SER A 23 11.75 -6.40 -18.96
N ILE A 24 10.73 -5.92 -18.26
CA ILE A 24 9.76 -6.71 -17.50
C ILE A 24 8.40 -6.47 -18.14
N ARG A 25 7.66 -7.56 -18.37
CA ARG A 25 6.33 -7.47 -18.96
C ARG A 25 5.27 -7.17 -17.91
N GLU A 26 4.17 -6.56 -18.32
CA GLU A 26 2.98 -6.42 -17.48
C GLU A 26 2.52 -7.77 -16.90
N GLY A 27 2.05 -7.77 -15.65
CA GLY A 27 1.63 -8.96 -14.91
C GLY A 27 2.76 -9.90 -14.47
N GLU A 28 3.99 -9.70 -14.94
CA GLU A 28 5.11 -10.59 -14.64
C GLU A 28 5.38 -10.63 -13.12
N VAL A 29 5.59 -11.83 -12.58
CA VAL A 29 6.05 -12.02 -11.20
C VAL A 29 7.55 -11.73 -11.15
N ILE A 30 7.90 -10.58 -10.58
CA ILE A 30 9.28 -10.07 -10.56
C ILE A 30 10.05 -10.40 -9.29
N LEU A 31 9.35 -10.71 -8.21
CA LEU A 31 9.94 -11.12 -6.93
C LEU A 31 8.98 -12.05 -6.19
N THR A 32 9.50 -13.18 -5.72
CA THR A 32 8.88 -14.00 -4.68
C THR A 32 9.90 -14.18 -3.57
N GLU A 33 9.54 -13.82 -2.33
CA GLU A 33 10.47 -13.83 -1.21
C GLU A 33 9.83 -14.35 0.08
N GLN A 34 10.58 -15.16 0.83
CA GLN A 34 10.21 -15.63 2.16
C GLN A 34 10.70 -14.64 3.23
N PRO A 35 10.00 -14.50 4.36
CA PRO A 35 10.33 -13.52 5.36
C PRO A 35 11.62 -13.91 6.09
N LEU A 36 12.54 -12.94 6.26
CA LEU A 36 13.72 -13.10 7.12
C LEU A 36 13.31 -13.07 8.60
N LEU A 37 12.41 -12.15 8.94
CA LEU A 37 11.82 -11.99 10.26
C LEU A 37 10.31 -12.07 10.12
N LEU A 38 9.67 -12.80 11.02
CA LEU A 38 8.22 -13.02 11.03
C LEU A 38 7.73 -13.14 12.47
N TYR A 39 6.75 -12.34 12.86
CA TYR A 39 6.23 -12.31 14.23
C TYR A 39 4.74 -11.90 14.27
N PRO A 40 3.99 -12.34 15.31
CA PRO A 40 2.58 -12.00 15.42
C PRO A 40 2.38 -10.51 15.66
N ALA A 41 1.34 -9.94 15.05
CA ALA A 41 0.96 -8.54 15.29
C ALA A 41 0.46 -8.32 16.72
N SER A 42 -0.12 -9.37 17.33
CA SER A 42 -0.52 -9.37 18.74
C SER A 42 -0.40 -10.76 19.33
N LEU A 43 0.11 -10.87 20.55
CA LEU A 43 0.13 -12.14 21.28
C LEU A 43 -1.29 -12.68 21.53
N ALA A 44 -2.29 -11.80 21.60
CA ALA A 44 -3.69 -12.19 21.76
C ALA A 44 -4.28 -12.87 20.51
N SER A 45 -3.67 -12.69 19.33
CA SER A 45 -4.13 -13.33 18.09
C SER A 45 -3.50 -14.71 17.84
N LEU A 46 -2.53 -15.13 18.67
CA LEU A 46 -1.86 -16.44 18.56
C LEU A 46 -2.83 -17.65 18.50
N PRO A 47 -3.97 -17.68 19.22
CA PRO A 47 -4.91 -18.79 19.11
C PRO A 47 -5.66 -18.82 17.76
N SER A 48 -5.75 -17.70 17.06
CA SER A 48 -6.50 -17.57 15.81
C SER A 48 -5.70 -18.00 14.58
N PHE A 49 -4.37 -18.01 14.67
CA PHE A 49 -3.47 -18.25 13.54
C PHE A 49 -2.41 -19.32 13.85
N CYS A 50 -2.02 -20.08 12.84
CA CYS A 50 -0.97 -21.07 12.96
C CYS A 50 0.33 -20.37 13.35
N SER A 51 0.95 -20.77 14.46
CA SER A 51 2.16 -20.12 14.97
C SER A 51 3.42 -20.40 14.12
N ALA A 52 3.29 -21.10 12.99
CA ALA A 52 4.38 -21.35 12.04
C ALA A 52 4.18 -20.60 10.71
N CYS A 53 2.98 -20.70 10.12
CA CYS A 53 2.68 -20.16 8.79
C CYS A 53 1.60 -19.07 8.78
N PHE A 54 1.13 -18.64 9.96
CA PHE A 54 0.09 -17.62 10.15
C PHE A 54 -1.24 -17.86 9.43
N ARG A 55 -1.48 -19.09 8.95
CA ARG A 55 -2.77 -19.48 8.39
C ARG A 55 -3.86 -19.40 9.45
N SER A 56 -5.04 -18.92 9.08
CA SER A 56 -6.21 -18.98 9.96
C SER A 56 -6.46 -20.42 10.44
N LEU A 57 -6.58 -20.59 11.75
CA LEU A 57 -6.84 -21.89 12.35
C LEU A 57 -8.34 -22.16 12.38
N SER A 58 -8.71 -23.39 12.00
CA SER A 58 -10.04 -23.92 12.27
C SER A 58 -10.07 -24.58 13.65
N ALA A 59 -11.26 -24.98 14.11
CA ALA A 59 -11.43 -25.71 15.37
C ALA A 59 -10.65 -27.04 15.45
N ALA A 60 -10.16 -27.58 14.33
CA ALA A 60 -9.37 -28.81 14.25
C ALA A 60 -7.86 -28.59 14.45
N ALA A 61 -7.40 -27.38 14.78
CA ALA A 61 -5.99 -27.08 15.00
C ALA A 61 -5.42 -27.85 16.21
N SER A 62 -4.16 -28.27 16.09
CA SER A 62 -3.46 -28.95 17.19
C SER A 62 -2.82 -27.92 18.11
N PRO A 63 -3.23 -27.82 19.40
CA PRO A 63 -2.59 -26.92 20.34
C PRO A 63 -1.19 -27.42 20.70
N CYS A 64 -0.31 -26.49 21.04
CA CYS A 64 0.99 -26.82 21.60
C CYS A 64 0.81 -27.59 22.93
N PRO A 65 1.43 -28.79 23.07
CA PRO A 65 1.27 -29.59 24.28
C PRO A 65 1.92 -28.96 25.52
N SER A 66 2.91 -28.08 25.33
CA SER A 66 3.66 -27.45 26.42
C SER A 66 3.03 -26.13 26.89
N CYS A 67 2.82 -25.14 26.01
CA CYS A 67 2.30 -23.83 26.42
C CYS A 67 0.78 -23.68 26.33
N ARG A 68 0.09 -24.52 25.54
CA ARG A 68 -1.34 -24.42 25.19
C ARG A 68 -1.82 -23.09 24.59
N ALA A 69 -0.95 -22.09 24.47
CA ALA A 69 -1.25 -20.79 23.87
C ALA A 69 -1.07 -20.77 22.35
N ALA A 70 -0.16 -21.59 21.83
CA ALA A 70 0.13 -21.68 20.40
C ALA A 70 -0.69 -22.79 19.73
N GLY A 71 -1.11 -22.56 18.49
CA GLY A 71 -1.82 -23.54 17.67
C GLY A 71 -1.12 -23.80 16.35
N PHE A 72 -1.26 -25.02 15.83
CA PHE A 72 -0.66 -25.43 14.55
C PHE A 72 -1.70 -26.07 13.63
N CYS A 73 -1.64 -25.72 12.34
CA CYS A 73 -2.54 -26.29 11.33
C CYS A 73 -2.11 -27.71 10.89
N SER A 74 -0.88 -28.13 11.21
CA SER A 74 -0.37 -29.48 10.90
C SER A 74 0.80 -29.88 11.81
N PRO A 75 1.10 -31.19 11.92
CA PRO A 75 2.28 -31.67 12.64
C PRO A 75 3.60 -31.13 12.08
N SER A 76 3.67 -30.86 10.76
CA SER A 76 4.85 -30.25 10.13
C SER A 76 5.09 -28.82 10.63
N CYS A 77 4.03 -28.02 10.71
CA CYS A 77 4.10 -26.67 11.29
C CYS A 77 4.50 -26.69 12.77
N ALA A 78 3.99 -27.65 13.54
CA ALA A 78 4.39 -27.84 14.93
C ALA A 78 5.89 -28.15 15.04
N ALA A 79 6.39 -29.12 14.26
CA ALA A 79 7.81 -29.49 14.29
C ALA A 79 8.74 -28.33 13.89
N ALA A 80 8.36 -27.53 12.89
CA ALA A 80 9.19 -26.45 12.36
C ALA A 80 9.28 -25.21 13.28
N SER A 81 8.20 -24.86 13.98
CA SER A 81 8.11 -23.59 14.72
C SER A 81 8.17 -23.74 16.25
N HIS A 82 7.75 -24.88 16.79
CA HIS A 82 7.57 -25.06 18.24
C HIS A 82 8.80 -24.68 19.09
N PRO A 83 10.05 -25.04 18.75
CA PRO A 83 11.21 -24.63 19.55
C PRO A 83 11.48 -23.11 19.53
N ARG A 84 11.28 -22.45 18.37
CA ARG A 84 11.52 -21.00 18.21
C ARG A 84 10.51 -20.18 18.99
N LEU A 85 9.24 -20.57 18.92
CA LEU A 85 8.15 -19.90 19.63
C LEU A 85 8.31 -19.99 21.15
N HIS A 86 8.73 -21.16 21.65
CA HIS A 86 9.00 -21.33 23.08
C HIS A 86 10.16 -20.46 23.57
N ALA A 87 11.22 -20.28 22.77
CA ALA A 87 12.30 -19.36 23.11
C ALA A 87 11.78 -17.91 23.24
N MET A 88 10.90 -17.47 22.33
CA MET A 88 10.29 -16.14 22.38
C MET A 88 9.36 -15.96 23.60
N VAL A 89 8.47 -16.93 23.86
CA VAL A 89 7.51 -16.84 24.97
C VAL A 89 8.21 -16.95 26.33
N ALA A 90 9.25 -17.80 26.45
CA ALA A 90 10.03 -17.92 27.67
C ALA A 90 10.78 -16.63 28.03
N ALA A 91 11.13 -15.80 27.03
CA ALA A 91 11.77 -14.50 27.25
C ALA A 91 10.82 -13.42 27.81
N LEU A 92 9.51 -13.65 27.82
CA LEU A 92 8.50 -12.74 28.40
C LEU A 92 8.26 -12.97 29.92
N VAL A 93 8.98 -13.92 30.53
CA VAL A 93 9.02 -14.21 31.98
C VAL A 93 10.25 -13.48 32.57
N PRO A 94 10.21 -12.91 33.79
CA PRO A 94 10.97 -11.69 34.10
C PRO A 94 12.49 -11.81 33.87
N PRO A 95 13.11 -10.74 33.36
CA PRO A 95 14.50 -10.73 32.95
C PRO A 95 15.36 -10.64 34.20
N GLN A 96 15.97 -11.75 34.61
CA GLN A 96 17.06 -11.63 35.57
C GLN A 96 18.29 -11.02 34.86
N MET A 97 18.50 -11.36 33.57
CA MET A 97 19.62 -10.89 32.75
C MET A 97 19.28 -11.01 31.26
N LEU A 98 19.60 -10.00 30.45
CA LEU A 98 19.60 -10.12 28.99
C LEU A 98 20.60 -11.23 28.58
N PRO A 99 20.32 -12.03 27.53
CA PRO A 99 21.28 -13.02 27.05
C PRO A 99 22.63 -12.38 26.68
N PRO A 100 23.77 -13.08 26.88
CA PRO A 100 25.07 -12.60 26.43
C PRO A 100 25.04 -12.24 24.93
N GLY A 101 25.55 -11.06 24.58
CA GLY A 101 25.56 -10.55 23.20
C GLY A 101 24.41 -9.59 22.86
N PHE A 102 23.49 -9.32 23.79
CA PHE A 102 22.47 -8.29 23.61
C PHE A 102 23.05 -6.89 23.84
N SER A 103 22.95 -6.01 22.84
CA SER A 103 23.33 -4.60 22.94
C SER A 103 22.07 -3.73 22.83
N PRO A 104 21.77 -2.86 23.81
CA PRO A 104 20.64 -1.93 23.72
C PRO A 104 20.68 -1.09 22.42
N ASP A 105 21.86 -0.65 22.00
CA ASP A 105 22.02 0.15 20.78
C ASP A 105 21.72 -0.65 19.52
N LEU A 106 22.21 -1.90 19.45
CA LEU A 106 21.90 -2.79 18.33
C LEU A 106 20.41 -3.11 18.28
N THR A 107 19.79 -3.37 19.43
CA THR A 107 18.35 -3.65 19.52
C THR A 107 17.53 -2.44 19.08
N ALA A 108 17.88 -1.23 19.54
CA ALA A 108 17.24 -0.01 19.09
C ALA A 108 17.37 0.19 17.58
N ALA A 109 18.57 -0.02 17.01
CA ALA A 109 18.81 0.09 15.57
C ALA A 109 17.98 -0.92 14.77
N LEU A 110 17.89 -2.18 15.24
CA LEU A 110 17.08 -3.21 14.60
C LEU A 110 15.58 -2.90 14.67
N LEU A 111 15.08 -2.39 15.81
CA LEU A 111 13.68 -1.97 15.95
C LEU A 111 13.35 -0.77 15.03
N SER A 112 14.27 0.19 14.87
CA SER A 112 14.09 1.27 13.90
C SER A 112 14.05 0.78 12.46
N LYS A 113 14.85 -0.24 12.12
CA LYS A 113 14.80 -0.88 10.80
C LYS A 113 13.51 -1.65 10.60
N ASP A 114 13.09 -2.42 11.59
CA ASP A 114 11.81 -3.14 11.56
C ASP A 114 10.64 -2.18 11.30
N ARG A 115 10.52 -1.09 12.08
CA ARG A 115 9.48 -0.06 11.90
C ARG A 115 9.35 0.47 10.46
N THR A 116 10.45 0.56 9.72
CA THR A 116 10.50 1.17 8.38
C THR A 116 10.55 0.17 7.24
N ASN A 117 10.75 -1.13 7.52
CA ASN A 117 10.96 -2.17 6.51
C ASN A 117 10.01 -3.36 6.66
N SER A 118 9.22 -3.41 7.74
CA SER A 118 8.23 -4.46 7.96
C SER A 118 7.00 -4.28 7.08
N PHE A 119 6.54 -5.38 6.49
CA PHE A 119 5.28 -5.50 5.79
C PHE A 119 4.23 -6.12 6.71
N SER A 120 3.01 -5.59 6.66
CA SER A 120 1.89 -6.16 7.40
C SER A 120 1.31 -7.33 6.63
N ILE A 121 1.27 -8.51 7.23
CA ILE A 121 0.49 -9.63 6.71
C ILE A 121 -0.92 -9.46 7.27
N MET A 122 -1.85 -9.09 6.41
CA MET A 122 -3.23 -8.79 6.81
C MET A 122 -4.06 -10.07 7.00
N GLU A 123 -5.07 -10.00 7.86
CA GLU A 123 -6.14 -11.02 7.91
C GLU A 123 -6.81 -11.17 6.54
N PRO A 124 -7.42 -12.31 6.17
CA PRO A 124 -8.13 -12.42 4.90
C PRO A 124 -9.21 -11.34 4.74
N TYR A 125 -9.40 -10.87 3.50
CA TYR A 125 -10.46 -9.91 3.21
C TYR A 125 -11.85 -10.50 3.52
N ARG A 126 -12.70 -9.69 4.13
CA ARG A 126 -14.10 -10.03 4.44
C ARG A 126 -14.97 -8.84 4.06
N PRO A 127 -15.96 -8.99 3.17
CA PRO A 127 -16.82 -7.89 2.73
C PRO A 127 -17.55 -7.18 3.88
N GLU A 128 -17.79 -7.87 5.00
CA GLU A 128 -18.50 -7.35 6.16
C GLU A 128 -17.63 -6.48 7.08
N VAL A 129 -16.32 -6.48 6.86
CA VAL A 129 -15.36 -5.72 7.66
C VAL A 129 -14.79 -4.57 6.80
N PRO A 130 -15.08 -3.30 7.15
CA PRO A 130 -14.48 -2.16 6.48
C PRO A 130 -12.95 -2.27 6.44
N GLN A 131 -12.33 -1.89 5.31
CA GLN A 131 -10.87 -1.99 5.14
C GLN A 131 -10.06 -1.34 6.27
N PRO A 132 -10.41 -0.14 6.79
CA PRO A 132 -9.67 0.48 7.89
C PRO A 132 -9.67 -0.35 9.19
N LEU A 133 -10.63 -1.28 9.34
CA LEU A 133 -10.76 -2.16 10.49
C LEU A 133 -10.11 -3.54 10.28
N ARG A 134 -9.65 -3.84 9.06
CA ARG A 134 -8.91 -5.07 8.75
C ARG A 134 -7.58 -5.06 9.51
N LYS A 135 -7.32 -6.09 10.30
CA LYS A 135 -6.14 -6.15 11.17
C LYS A 135 -4.97 -6.84 10.50
N ALA A 136 -3.76 -6.44 10.90
CA ALA A 136 -2.58 -7.26 10.68
C ALA A 136 -2.64 -8.49 11.59
N ARG A 137 -2.36 -9.68 11.05
CA ARG A 137 -2.16 -10.90 11.84
C ARG A 137 -0.69 -11.10 12.21
N ALA A 138 0.21 -10.61 11.37
CA ALA A 138 1.66 -10.70 11.54
C ALA A 138 2.36 -9.54 10.86
N TYR A 139 3.61 -9.34 11.22
CA TYR A 139 4.54 -8.48 10.49
C TYR A 139 5.72 -9.31 10.01
N ALA A 140 6.27 -8.92 8.86
CA ALA A 140 7.35 -9.63 8.21
C ALA A 140 8.37 -8.67 7.57
N VAL A 141 9.65 -9.01 7.64
CA VAL A 141 10.72 -8.28 6.95
C VAL A 141 11.24 -9.14 5.80
N TYR A 142 11.21 -8.59 4.59
CA TYR A 142 11.62 -9.24 3.35
C TYR A 142 12.82 -8.49 2.76
N PRO A 143 14.06 -9.01 2.90
CA PRO A 143 15.27 -8.25 2.60
C PRO A 143 15.35 -7.61 1.21
N ARG A 144 14.84 -8.30 0.16
CA ARG A 144 14.79 -7.75 -1.19
C ARG A 144 13.59 -6.81 -1.36
N ALA A 145 12.40 -7.21 -0.92
CA ALA A 145 11.21 -6.38 -1.09
C ALA A 145 11.30 -5.04 -0.31
N SER A 146 12.00 -5.00 0.83
CA SER A 146 12.28 -3.77 1.58
C SER A 146 13.20 -2.78 0.83
N LEU A 147 13.79 -3.16 -0.30
CA LEU A 147 14.53 -2.24 -1.19
C LEU A 147 13.62 -1.60 -2.26
N LEU A 148 12.33 -1.96 -2.34
CA LEU A 148 11.40 -1.31 -3.26
C LEU A 148 10.97 0.03 -2.65
N ASN A 149 11.36 1.12 -3.30
CA ASN A 149 11.00 2.46 -2.86
C ASN A 149 9.53 2.79 -3.11
N HIS A 150 9.05 3.85 -2.47
CA HIS A 150 7.70 4.33 -2.63
C HIS A 150 7.52 5.17 -3.91
N ASP A 151 6.46 4.92 -4.67
CA ASP A 151 5.90 5.90 -5.61
C ASP A 151 4.37 5.97 -5.41
N CYS A 152 3.77 7.16 -5.54
CA CYS A 152 2.31 7.30 -5.45
C CYS A 152 1.59 6.79 -6.72
N LEU A 153 2.33 6.61 -7.82
CA LEU A 153 1.92 5.91 -9.04
C LEU A 153 2.88 4.74 -9.29
N PRO A 154 2.82 3.70 -8.45
CA PRO A 154 3.78 2.61 -8.52
C PRO A 154 3.65 1.83 -9.83
N ASN A 155 4.73 1.17 -10.24
CA ASN A 155 4.74 0.27 -11.39
C ASN A 155 4.68 -1.21 -10.99
N ALA A 156 4.63 -1.51 -9.69
CA ALA A 156 4.42 -2.84 -9.15
C ALA A 156 3.53 -2.81 -7.90
N CYS A 157 2.91 -3.95 -7.58
CA CYS A 157 2.25 -4.16 -6.29
C CYS A 157 2.56 -5.56 -5.75
N HIS A 158 2.38 -5.74 -4.43
CA HIS A 158 2.64 -7.01 -3.77
C HIS A 158 1.34 -7.74 -3.37
N PHE A 159 1.42 -9.06 -3.31
CA PHE A 159 0.35 -10.00 -2.97
C PHE A 159 0.84 -10.97 -1.87
N ASP A 160 0.04 -11.14 -0.82
CA ASP A 160 0.39 -11.99 0.34
C ASP A 160 -0.22 -13.40 0.26
N TYR A 161 -1.19 -13.61 -0.64
CA TYR A 161 -1.88 -14.88 -0.88
C TYR A 161 -2.24 -15.69 0.39
N ALA A 162 -2.73 -14.96 1.40
CA ALA A 162 -3.11 -15.50 2.68
C ALA A 162 -4.16 -16.63 2.56
N ASP A 163 -3.97 -17.66 3.35
CA ASP A 163 -4.79 -18.85 3.52
C ASP A 163 -4.96 -19.73 2.27
N ARG A 164 -4.17 -19.53 1.20
CA ARG A 164 -4.14 -20.44 0.05
C ARG A 164 -3.65 -21.84 0.44
N PRO A 165 -4.21 -22.94 -0.12
CA PRO A 165 -3.71 -24.28 0.15
C PRO A 165 -2.23 -24.42 -0.22
N GLY A 166 -1.46 -25.12 0.61
CA GLY A 166 -0.03 -25.36 0.38
C GLY A 166 0.91 -24.46 1.19
N PRO A 167 2.23 -24.48 0.88
CA PRO A 167 3.22 -23.60 1.49
C PRO A 167 3.11 -22.17 0.95
N GLY A 168 3.88 -21.23 1.51
CA GLY A 168 3.97 -19.85 1.00
C GLY A 168 2.95 -18.86 1.55
N ASN A 169 2.30 -19.19 2.67
CA ASN A 169 1.25 -18.37 3.30
C ASN A 169 1.76 -17.04 3.90
N THR A 170 3.07 -16.85 3.89
CA THR A 170 3.79 -15.70 4.41
C THR A 170 4.82 -15.21 3.40
N ASP A 171 4.71 -15.63 2.15
CA ASP A 171 5.64 -15.20 1.10
C ASP A 171 5.08 -13.92 0.50
N ILE A 172 5.95 -12.97 0.19
CA ILE A 172 5.58 -11.79 -0.58
C ILE A 172 5.78 -12.08 -2.06
N VAL A 173 4.75 -11.78 -2.87
CA VAL A 173 4.81 -11.90 -4.34
C VAL A 173 4.61 -10.54 -4.95
N VAL A 174 5.60 -10.03 -5.70
CA VAL A 174 5.52 -8.74 -6.37
C VAL A 174 5.28 -8.94 -7.86
N ARG A 175 4.29 -8.24 -8.41
CA ARG A 175 3.95 -8.24 -9.84
C ARG A 175 4.03 -6.85 -10.43
N ALA A 176 4.48 -6.78 -11.68
CA ALA A 176 4.46 -5.55 -12.47
C ALA A 176 3.02 -5.20 -12.88
N LEU A 177 2.66 -3.91 -12.79
CA LEU A 177 1.34 -3.43 -13.19
C LEU A 177 1.24 -3.26 -14.72
N HIS A 178 2.31 -2.77 -15.32
CA HIS A 178 2.48 -2.54 -16.74
C HIS A 178 3.94 -2.85 -17.13
N ASP A 179 4.28 -2.76 -18.42
CA ASP A 179 5.65 -2.96 -18.89
C ASP A 179 6.63 -1.99 -18.19
N ILE A 180 7.80 -2.51 -17.79
CA ILE A 180 8.88 -1.75 -17.16
C ILE A 180 10.14 -1.92 -17.99
N THR A 181 10.70 -0.82 -18.45
CA THR A 181 11.94 -0.81 -19.24
C THR A 181 13.16 -1.13 -18.38
N GLU A 182 14.17 -1.78 -18.97
CA GLU A 182 15.45 -2.03 -18.30
C GLU A 182 16.04 -0.72 -17.75
N GLY A 183 16.56 -0.77 -16.53
CA GLY A 183 17.15 0.37 -15.84
C GLY A 183 16.15 1.26 -15.10
N ARG A 184 14.84 1.13 -15.35
CA ARG A 184 13.81 1.87 -14.60
C ARG A 184 13.70 1.33 -13.17
N GLU A 185 13.47 2.23 -12.22
CA GLU A 185 13.22 1.87 -10.82
C GLU A 185 11.88 1.16 -10.68
N VAL A 186 11.84 0.12 -9.85
CA VAL A 186 10.61 -0.59 -9.48
C VAL A 186 10.16 -0.09 -8.12
N CYS A 187 8.94 0.43 -8.07
CA CYS A 187 8.37 1.07 -6.89
C CYS A 187 7.07 0.40 -6.48
N LEU A 188 6.81 0.38 -5.16
CA LEU A 188 5.51 0.03 -4.57
C LEU A 188 4.83 1.30 -4.05
N SER A 189 3.52 1.25 -3.82
CA SER A 189 2.89 2.21 -2.92
C SER A 189 2.96 1.68 -1.49
N TYR A 190 3.32 2.52 -0.51
CA TYR A 190 3.43 2.13 0.90
C TYR A 190 2.09 2.20 1.64
N PHE A 191 1.06 2.73 0.99
CA PHE A 191 -0.30 2.86 1.49
C PHE A 191 -1.29 2.72 0.32
N ALA A 192 -2.59 2.77 0.60
CA ALA A 192 -3.61 2.76 -0.44
C ALA A 192 -3.52 4.00 -1.35
N ALA A 193 -3.62 3.80 -2.67
CA ALA A 193 -3.36 4.88 -3.64
C ALA A 193 -4.43 5.99 -3.64
N ASN A 194 -5.59 5.77 -3.02
CA ASN A 194 -6.70 6.75 -2.97
C ASN A 194 -6.52 7.88 -1.94
N TRP A 195 -5.42 7.90 -1.17
CA TRP A 195 -5.19 8.94 -0.16
C TRP A 195 -4.90 10.32 -0.78
N GLN A 196 -5.30 11.38 -0.07
CA GLN A 196 -5.09 12.77 -0.49
C GLN A 196 -3.61 13.18 -0.36
N TYR A 197 -3.19 14.19 -1.14
CA TYR A 197 -1.80 14.67 -1.18
C TYR A 197 -1.21 14.93 0.22
N LYS A 198 -1.96 15.68 1.05
CA LYS A 198 -1.55 16.07 2.40
C LYS A 198 -1.28 14.86 3.28
N ASP A 199 -2.20 13.89 3.30
CA ASP A 199 -2.10 12.67 4.10
C ASP A 199 -0.93 11.80 3.65
N ARG A 200 -0.72 11.66 2.34
CA ARG A 200 0.43 10.92 1.78
C ARG A 200 1.75 11.54 2.21
N GLN A 201 1.91 12.87 2.04
CA GLN A 201 3.14 13.57 2.43
C GLN A 201 3.39 13.52 3.94
N GLN A 202 2.33 13.69 4.75
CA GLN A 202 2.43 13.59 6.20
C GLN A 202 2.87 12.19 6.63
N ARG A 203 2.22 11.14 6.12
CA ARG A 203 2.56 9.74 6.43
C ARG A 203 4.01 9.42 6.08
N LEU A 204 4.48 9.82 4.90
CA LEU A 204 5.85 9.55 4.47
C LEU A 204 6.88 10.28 5.33
N LEU A 205 6.58 11.51 5.75
CA LEU A 205 7.48 12.25 6.62
C LEU A 205 7.54 11.66 8.02
N GLU A 206 6.39 11.32 8.61
CA GLU A 206 6.29 10.84 9.99
C GLU A 206 6.84 9.41 10.16
N ASP A 207 6.51 8.50 9.25
CA ASP A 207 6.86 7.08 9.38
C ASP A 207 8.16 6.71 8.65
N TYR A 208 8.49 7.40 7.56
CA TYR A 208 9.63 7.06 6.71
C TYR A 208 10.69 8.17 6.62
N GLY A 209 10.40 9.38 7.10
CA GLY A 209 11.38 10.47 7.17
C GLY A 209 11.68 11.15 5.82
N PHE A 210 10.82 11.04 4.81
CA PHE A 210 11.04 11.70 3.51
C PHE A 210 9.75 12.30 2.91
N ARG A 211 9.91 13.21 1.94
CA ARG A 211 8.82 13.76 1.13
C ARG A 211 8.85 13.13 -0.27
N CYS A 212 7.69 12.73 -0.78
CA CYS A 212 7.61 12.15 -2.12
C CYS A 212 7.55 13.24 -3.19
N GLU A 213 8.41 13.10 -4.20
CA GLU A 213 8.52 14.02 -5.34
C GLU A 213 8.13 13.34 -6.66
N CYS A 214 7.31 12.27 -6.63
CA CYS A 214 6.81 11.62 -7.84
C CYS A 214 5.92 12.55 -8.68
N GLU A 215 5.68 12.21 -9.94
CA GLU A 215 4.89 13.02 -10.88
C GLU A 215 3.53 13.44 -10.30
N ARG A 216 2.80 12.50 -9.69
CA ARG A 216 1.53 12.80 -9.01
C ARG A 216 1.68 13.85 -7.93
N CYS A 217 2.70 13.73 -7.08
CA CYS A 217 2.94 14.70 -6.01
C CYS A 217 3.37 16.06 -6.56
N GLN A 218 4.13 16.11 -7.65
CA GLN A 218 4.51 17.37 -8.29
C GLN A 218 3.29 18.10 -8.88
N VAL A 219 2.37 17.36 -9.49
CA VAL A 219 1.10 17.91 -10.02
C VAL A 219 0.21 18.38 -8.87
N GLU A 220 -0.12 17.49 -7.92
CA GLU A 220 -1.05 17.81 -6.83
C GLU A 220 -0.52 18.90 -5.88
N SER A 221 0.81 19.08 -5.76
CA SER A 221 1.38 20.17 -4.95
C SER A 221 1.06 21.58 -5.47
N LYS A 222 0.69 21.69 -6.75
CA LYS A 222 0.34 22.96 -7.41
C LYS A 222 -1.15 23.26 -7.35
N TRP A 223 -1.97 22.29 -6.95
CA TRP A 223 -3.39 22.51 -6.73
C TRP A 223 -3.49 23.43 -5.51
N LYS A 224 -3.89 24.68 -5.75
CA LYS A 224 -4.03 25.67 -4.70
C LYS A 224 -5.04 25.17 -3.65
N GLN A 225 -4.83 25.61 -2.41
CA GLN A 225 -5.77 25.44 -1.29
C GLN A 225 -7.05 26.25 -1.55
N ASP A 226 -7.75 25.99 -2.65
CA ASP A 226 -8.99 26.68 -3.00
C ASP A 226 -10.21 26.05 -2.28
N ASP A 227 -10.00 25.03 -1.43
CA ASP A 227 -11.02 24.36 -0.61
C ASP A 227 -11.12 24.86 0.84
N ASP A 228 -10.31 25.84 1.27
CA ASP A 228 -10.43 26.44 2.62
C ASP A 228 -11.42 27.65 2.66
N SER A 229 -12.49 27.60 1.85
CA SER A 229 -13.56 28.60 1.91
C SER A 229 -14.95 27.96 1.86
N ASP A 230 -15.36 27.28 2.94
CA ASP A 230 -16.73 27.36 3.44
C ASP A 230 -16.83 26.95 4.92
N GLY A 231 -17.69 27.66 5.67
CA GLY A 231 -18.25 27.17 6.93
C GLY A 231 -17.75 27.80 8.22
N GLY A 232 -18.28 28.98 8.54
CA GLY A 232 -17.97 29.77 9.74
C GLY A 232 -18.18 29.10 11.09
N ASP A 233 -17.41 29.56 12.08
CA ASP A 233 -17.86 29.67 13.46
C ASP A 233 -17.72 31.13 13.87
N GLY A 234 -18.86 31.71 14.22
CA GLY A 234 -18.96 33.07 14.73
C GLY A 234 -18.64 33.16 16.21
N ASP A 235 -18.17 34.35 16.55
CA ASP A 235 -18.31 35.03 17.84
C ASP A 235 -17.41 34.57 19.00
N ASP A 236 -16.40 35.39 19.31
CA ASP A 236 -16.52 36.23 20.49
C ASP A 236 -15.40 37.30 20.51
N THR A 237 -15.78 38.49 20.98
CA THR A 237 -14.96 39.52 21.65
C THR A 237 -14.47 40.75 20.86
N MET A 238 -15.33 41.78 20.93
CA MET A 238 -15.09 43.18 21.33
C MET A 238 -14.65 44.22 20.29
N GLU A 239 -15.63 45.09 20.01
CA GLU A 239 -15.56 46.44 19.47
C GLU A 239 -14.52 47.32 20.19
N GLU A 240 -13.84 48.19 19.44
CA GLU A 240 -13.69 49.60 19.79
C GLU A 240 -13.29 50.40 18.54
N GLU A 241 -13.76 51.64 18.54
CA GLU A 241 -14.00 52.56 17.43
C GLU A 241 -12.71 53.17 16.84
N GLU A 242 -12.78 53.74 15.62
CA GLU A 242 -12.57 55.17 15.36
C GLU A 242 -12.68 55.46 13.85
N GLU A 243 -13.38 56.56 13.54
CA GLU A 243 -13.58 57.15 12.22
C GLU A 243 -12.27 57.67 11.62
N ASP A 244 -12.15 57.63 10.28
CA ASP A 244 -11.71 58.81 9.52
C ASP A 244 -11.86 58.60 7.99
N GLY A 245 -12.87 59.27 7.42
CA GLY A 245 -12.66 60.25 6.34
C GLY A 245 -12.16 59.83 4.96
N ASN A 246 -13.04 60.04 3.98
CA ASN A 246 -12.78 60.54 2.60
C ASN A 246 -12.28 59.49 1.59
N GLY A 247 -12.85 59.32 0.39
CA GLY A 247 -13.85 60.03 -0.40
C GLY A 247 -13.65 59.61 -1.87
N GLY A 248 -14.71 59.59 -2.68
CA GLY A 248 -14.56 59.44 -4.13
C GLY A 248 -15.65 58.60 -4.79
N GLU A 249 -16.66 59.30 -5.32
CA GLU A 249 -17.70 58.81 -6.21
C GLU A 249 -17.14 58.33 -7.56
N GLY A 250 -17.86 57.41 -8.22
CA GLY A 250 -17.93 57.38 -9.68
C GLY A 250 -18.00 56.00 -10.32
N GLY A 251 -19.09 55.72 -11.04
CA GLY A 251 -19.07 54.80 -12.17
C GLY A 251 -20.02 53.61 -12.10
N ASP A 252 -21.31 53.89 -12.31
CA ASP A 252 -22.21 53.00 -13.06
C ASP A 252 -21.64 52.77 -14.46
N ASP A 253 -21.62 51.53 -14.95
CA ASP A 253 -21.92 51.19 -16.34
C ASP A 253 -21.82 49.67 -16.56
N GLY A 254 -22.95 49.08 -16.95
CA GLY A 254 -23.04 48.35 -18.20
C GLY A 254 -22.43 46.96 -18.28
N MET A 255 -23.31 45.95 -18.24
CA MET A 255 -23.08 44.65 -18.85
C MET A 255 -22.69 44.80 -20.33
N GLU A 256 -21.53 44.29 -20.72
CA GLU A 256 -21.27 43.87 -22.10
C GLU A 256 -20.76 42.43 -22.09
N GLN A 257 -21.59 41.55 -22.65
CA GLN A 257 -21.20 40.20 -23.07
C GLN A 257 -20.25 40.37 -24.27
N GLU A 258 -19.00 39.95 -24.11
CA GLU A 258 -18.14 39.68 -25.26
C GLU A 258 -17.91 38.18 -25.36
N GLU A 259 -18.51 37.59 -26.40
CA GLU A 259 -18.10 36.30 -26.93
C GLU A 259 -16.70 36.43 -27.52
N GLY A 260 -15.71 35.93 -26.77
CA GLY A 260 -14.36 35.67 -27.27
C GLY A 260 -14.21 34.18 -27.55
N ASP A 261 -14.48 33.78 -28.80
CA ASP A 261 -13.98 32.53 -29.38
C ASP A 261 -12.45 32.53 -29.29
N GLY A 262 -11.94 31.52 -28.59
CA GLY A 262 -10.55 31.35 -28.25
C GLY A 262 -10.33 29.94 -27.77
N GLY A 263 -10.63 28.97 -28.63
CA GLY A 263 -10.21 27.60 -28.45
C GLY A 263 -8.71 27.53 -28.13
N SER A 264 -8.41 27.12 -26.91
CA SER A 264 -7.31 26.20 -26.69
C SER A 264 -7.90 24.98 -26.03
N ASP A 265 -8.13 23.94 -26.84
CA ASP A 265 -8.03 22.56 -26.40
C ASP A 265 -6.66 22.41 -25.70
N SER A 266 -6.62 22.65 -24.39
CA SER A 266 -5.58 22.07 -23.57
C SER A 266 -6.06 20.67 -23.23
N ASP A 267 -5.78 19.73 -24.14
CA ASP A 267 -5.76 18.27 -23.91
C ASP A 267 -4.67 17.90 -22.86
N ASP A 268 -4.59 18.65 -21.75
CA ASP A 268 -3.68 18.45 -20.62
C ASP A 268 -4.44 18.00 -19.36
N ASP A 269 -5.71 17.62 -19.49
CA ASP A 269 -6.51 17.12 -18.38
C ASP A 269 -6.19 15.63 -18.08
N PHE A 270 -5.27 15.44 -17.13
CA PHE A 270 -5.01 14.23 -16.33
C PHE A 270 -4.38 12.99 -16.99
N PRO A 271 -3.04 12.93 -17.12
CA PRO A 271 -2.30 11.68 -17.36
C PRO A 271 -2.44 10.64 -16.24
N HIS A 272 -2.81 11.07 -15.02
CA HIS A 272 -2.85 10.21 -13.84
C HIS A 272 -4.24 9.60 -13.57
N SER A 273 -5.33 10.11 -14.16
CA SER A 273 -6.68 9.57 -13.96
C SER A 273 -6.78 8.13 -14.48
N TYR A 274 -6.16 7.86 -15.63
CA TYR A 274 -6.09 6.52 -16.22
C TYR A 274 -5.48 5.49 -15.27
N PHE A 275 -4.48 5.90 -14.48
CA PHE A 275 -3.87 5.00 -13.49
C PHE A 275 -4.88 4.51 -12.47
N PHE A 276 -5.74 5.39 -11.95
CA PHE A 276 -6.75 5.01 -10.96
C PHE A 276 -7.86 4.17 -11.59
N VAL A 277 -8.32 4.52 -12.79
CA VAL A 277 -9.37 3.74 -13.48
C VAL A 277 -8.90 2.31 -13.77
N ARG A 278 -7.64 2.15 -14.20
CA ARG A 278 -7.07 0.86 -14.59
C ARG A 278 -6.57 0.03 -13.41
N TYR A 279 -5.83 0.64 -12.49
CA TYR A 279 -5.08 -0.09 -11.47
C TYR A 279 -5.66 0.04 -10.05
N LEU A 280 -6.76 0.75 -9.84
CA LEU A 280 -7.44 0.82 -8.54
C LEU A 280 -8.70 -0.04 -8.53
N CYS A 281 -8.85 -0.85 -7.49
CA CYS A 281 -10.02 -1.69 -7.29
C CYS A 281 -11.25 -0.85 -6.92
N ASN A 282 -12.32 -1.00 -7.71
CA ASN A 282 -13.63 -0.36 -7.51
C ASN A 282 -14.66 -1.27 -6.81
N HIS A 283 -14.25 -2.44 -6.28
CA HIS A 283 -15.16 -3.31 -5.54
C HIS A 283 -15.43 -2.72 -4.15
N GLY A 284 -16.58 -2.07 -4.00
CA GLY A 284 -16.96 -1.40 -2.74
C GLY A 284 -15.90 -0.38 -2.32
N GLU A 285 -15.59 -0.32 -1.02
CA GLU A 285 -14.55 0.56 -0.47
C GLU A 285 -13.18 -0.13 -0.36
N CYS A 286 -12.84 -1.01 -1.33
CA CYS A 286 -11.60 -1.78 -1.26
C CYS A 286 -10.34 -0.95 -1.52
N TYR A 287 -10.31 -0.21 -2.64
CA TYR A 287 -9.18 0.62 -3.08
C TYR A 287 -7.81 -0.06 -3.12
N GLY A 288 -7.79 -1.40 -3.23
CA GLY A 288 -6.56 -2.17 -3.47
C GLY A 288 -6.02 -1.96 -4.87
N MET A 289 -4.74 -2.27 -5.07
CA MET A 289 -4.11 -2.20 -6.39
C MET A 289 -4.44 -3.46 -7.21
N LEU A 290 -4.87 -3.24 -8.44
CA LEU A 290 -5.08 -4.26 -9.46
C LEU A 290 -3.78 -4.48 -10.24
N ALA A 291 -3.39 -5.73 -10.43
CA ALA A 291 -2.32 -6.09 -11.37
C ALA A 291 -2.84 -7.19 -12.32
N PRO A 292 -2.38 -7.22 -13.57
CA PRO A 292 -2.69 -8.34 -14.46
C PRO A 292 -2.26 -9.66 -13.84
N LEU A 293 -3.01 -10.74 -14.11
CA LEU A 293 -2.53 -12.09 -13.81
C LEU A 293 -1.23 -12.36 -14.58
N PRO A 294 -0.39 -13.30 -14.09
CA PRO A 294 0.86 -13.62 -14.77
C PRO A 294 0.63 -13.97 -16.25
N PRO A 295 1.55 -13.57 -17.15
CA PRO A 295 1.42 -13.84 -18.57
C PRO A 295 1.13 -15.32 -18.86
N LEU A 296 0.32 -15.56 -19.89
CA LEU A 296 -0.04 -16.90 -20.32
C LEU A 296 1.23 -17.68 -20.76
N PRO A 297 1.20 -19.03 -20.82
CA PRO A 297 2.36 -19.82 -21.22
C PRO A 297 2.90 -19.50 -22.62
N ASN A 298 2.08 -18.93 -23.50
CA ASN A 298 2.46 -18.43 -24.83
C ASN A 298 3.14 -17.05 -24.79
N GLY A 299 3.22 -16.42 -23.61
CA GLY A 299 3.83 -15.12 -23.38
C GLY A 299 2.92 -13.91 -23.62
N GLU A 300 1.63 -14.13 -23.92
CA GLU A 300 0.65 -13.06 -24.06
C GLU A 300 0.24 -12.49 -22.69
N PRO A 301 -0.02 -11.17 -22.60
CA PRO A 301 -0.57 -10.55 -21.41
C PRO A 301 -1.90 -11.16 -20.98
N SER A 302 -2.21 -11.06 -19.69
CA SER A 302 -3.54 -11.41 -19.20
C SER A 302 -4.45 -10.19 -19.24
N HIS A 303 -5.61 -10.34 -19.87
CA HIS A 303 -6.71 -9.37 -19.82
C HIS A 303 -7.52 -9.44 -18.51
N VAL A 304 -7.04 -10.19 -17.51
CA VAL A 304 -7.69 -10.34 -16.21
C VAL A 304 -6.77 -9.80 -15.13
N PHE A 305 -7.31 -8.90 -14.32
CA PHE A 305 -6.60 -8.23 -13.23
C PHE A 305 -7.06 -8.81 -11.89
N GLU A 306 -6.13 -8.98 -10.95
CA GLU A 306 -6.41 -9.43 -9.58
C GLU A 306 -6.08 -8.32 -8.59
N CYS A 307 -7.02 -8.01 -7.69
CA CYS A 307 -6.82 -7.03 -6.63
C CYS A 307 -5.96 -7.59 -5.51
N ASN A 308 -4.92 -6.86 -5.10
CA ASN A 308 -3.99 -7.30 -4.07
C ASN A 308 -4.55 -7.28 -2.64
N VAL A 309 -5.69 -6.62 -2.43
CA VAL A 309 -6.34 -6.52 -1.13
C VAL A 309 -7.48 -7.53 -0.99
N CYS A 310 -8.46 -7.50 -1.91
CA CYS A 310 -9.67 -8.35 -1.82
C CYS A 310 -9.61 -9.62 -2.68
N GLY A 311 -8.65 -9.73 -3.60
CA GLY A 311 -8.56 -10.86 -4.53
C GLY A 311 -9.63 -10.88 -5.63
N ASN A 312 -10.46 -9.84 -5.73
CA ASN A 312 -11.45 -9.74 -6.80
C ASN A 312 -10.75 -9.72 -8.17
N LEU A 313 -11.37 -10.37 -9.15
CA LEU A 313 -10.93 -10.37 -10.54
C LEU A 313 -11.73 -9.33 -11.34
N LYS A 314 -11.06 -8.60 -12.22
CA LYS A 314 -11.66 -7.62 -13.14
C LYS A 314 -11.15 -7.87 -14.55
N ASN A 315 -12.02 -7.90 -15.56
CA ASN A 315 -11.60 -8.00 -16.96
C ASN A 315 -11.16 -6.63 -17.49
N GLU A 316 -10.25 -6.62 -18.45
CA GLU A 316 -9.76 -5.39 -19.09
C GLU A 316 -10.89 -4.63 -19.81
N ASP A 317 -11.84 -5.35 -20.42
CA ASP A 317 -13.01 -4.72 -21.07
C ASP A 317 -13.89 -3.91 -20.09
N GLU A 318 -13.86 -4.25 -18.79
CA GLU A 318 -14.56 -3.51 -17.72
C GLU A 318 -13.75 -2.30 -17.21
N ILE A 319 -12.49 -2.15 -17.64
CA ILE A 319 -11.63 -1.00 -17.35
C ILE A 319 -11.82 0.08 -18.40
N ASP A 320 -11.92 -0.31 -19.67
CA ASP A 320 -12.00 0.61 -20.81
C ASP A 320 -13.44 1.04 -21.16
N ALA A 321 -14.45 0.52 -20.44
CA ALA A 321 -15.82 0.97 -20.59
C ALA A 321 -15.94 2.43 -20.07
N PRO A 322 -16.36 3.41 -20.91
CA PRO A 322 -16.68 4.75 -20.42
C PRO A 322 -17.80 4.61 -19.39
N ASP A 323 -17.72 5.39 -18.31
CA ASP A 323 -18.64 5.36 -17.17
C ASP A 323 -20.09 5.31 -17.68
N GLY A 324 -20.63 4.09 -17.72
CA GLY A 324 -21.87 3.78 -18.38
C GLY A 324 -22.97 4.21 -17.45
N GLY A 325 -23.48 5.42 -17.69
CA GLY A 325 -24.74 5.88 -17.11
C GLY A 325 -25.76 4.75 -17.15
N ASP A 326 -26.39 4.55 -16.00
CA ASP A 326 -27.51 3.64 -15.76
C ASP A 326 -28.40 3.47 -17.00
N SER A 327 -28.19 2.40 -17.76
CA SER A 327 -29.08 1.99 -18.83
C SER A 327 -30.18 1.09 -18.24
N SER A 328 -30.90 1.61 -17.26
CA SER A 328 -32.17 1.04 -16.80
C SER A 328 -33.34 1.94 -17.18
N MET A 329 -33.44 2.35 -18.44
CA MET A 329 -34.69 2.83 -19.05
C MET A 329 -34.57 2.87 -20.57
N ALA A 330 -35.05 1.82 -21.25
CA ALA A 330 -35.75 1.90 -22.53
C ALA A 330 -36.21 0.49 -22.98
N ASP A 331 -37.53 0.33 -22.95
CA ASP A 331 -38.42 -0.68 -23.56
C ASP A 331 -38.45 -2.13 -23.03
#